data_AF-A0A9D9G237-F1
#
_entry.id   AF-A0A9D9G237-F1
#
_cell.length_a   1.000
_cell.length_b   1.000
_cell.length_c   1.000
_cell.angle_alpha   90.00
_cell.angle_beta   90.00
_cell.angle_gamma   90.00
#
_symmetry.space_group_name_H-M   'P 1'
#
loop_
_entity.id
_entity.type
_entity.pdbx_description
1 polymer ?
#
loop_
_entity_poly.entity_id
_entity_poly.type
_entity_poly.pdbx_seq_one_letter_code
_entity_poly.pdbx_strand_id
1 'polypeptide(L)'
;MPEFVGDMTVLQAVMPAVLGPEDWNIEDRAKQILSQFKINDFAQPIAQLSGGQVKRVALARVLLSEPEMLILDEPTNHLDIEMIEWMEKYLSKQNITLLMVTHDRYFLDNVCNKIIEIDREQTFTYNGNYDYYLQKREERMENLTAELAKVKNLLRTELEWMRRQPQARGSKAKYRIDNFYELEKRSQVNLSERNVELAVKGSYIGSKIFEAKDICKSYGDKVILKDWNYTFARYDKVGIVGDNGVGKSTFIKLLLGLVEPDSGHFDIGQTVKWGYYSQDGIEFDESKKVIDAVREIAEEIHIDEKTRLSASQFLSHFLFTPDTQQKFIHKLSGGEKRRLYLATVLMRNPNFLILDEPTNDLDIVTLSVLEDYLSKFKGCVIVVSHDRFFLDRIVDHLFVFKGNGVVKDFPGDYSTYRHCLDMESKMAKTEAKAESAKTAEQRKPKRDNSNKLSYKEKRELEELEKRLPELETEKNELEGRMSTGEMSTDELLKASQRVSALIDEIDMVEMRMLELMEKEG
;
A
#
# COMPACT_ATOMS: atom_id res chain seq x y z
N MET A 1 2.72 0.47 27.01
CA MET A 1 4.04 0.34 26.36
C MET A 1 4.83 -0.70 27.15
N PRO A 2 5.67 -1.54 26.52
CA PRO A 2 6.53 -2.46 27.25
C PRO A 2 7.45 -1.66 28.19
N GLU A 3 7.37 -1.93 29.49
CA GLU A 3 8.19 -1.27 30.49
C GLU A 3 9.59 -1.87 30.45
N PHE A 4 10.55 -1.06 30.01
CA PHE A 4 11.98 -1.36 30.11
C PHE A 4 12.56 -0.64 31.31
N VAL A 5 13.51 -1.26 32.01
CA VAL A 5 14.29 -0.59 33.04
C VAL A 5 15.18 0.45 32.36
N GLY A 6 15.06 1.73 32.74
CA GLY A 6 15.59 2.88 31.99
C GLY A 6 17.11 2.89 31.75
N ASP A 7 17.88 2.15 32.54
CA ASP A 7 19.35 2.07 32.45
C ASP A 7 19.87 0.88 31.62
N MET A 8 18.98 0.04 31.07
CA MET A 8 19.41 -1.06 30.21
C MET A 8 19.87 -0.54 28.83
N THR A 9 20.96 -1.10 28.31
CA THR A 9 21.38 -0.85 26.92
C THR A 9 20.44 -1.57 25.95
N VAL A 10 20.35 -1.08 24.71
CA VAL A 10 19.53 -1.72 23.66
C VAL A 10 19.83 -3.22 23.53
N LEU A 11 21.10 -3.60 23.55
CA LEU A 11 21.52 -5.00 23.44
C LEU A 11 21.07 -5.83 24.65
N GLN A 12 21.17 -5.29 25.87
CA GLN A 12 20.71 -5.96 27.08
C GLN A 12 19.18 -6.09 27.14
N ALA A 13 18.46 -5.12 26.59
CA ALA A 13 16.99 -5.11 26.55
C ALA A 13 16.41 -6.24 25.69
N VAL A 14 17.16 -6.61 24.66
CA VAL A 14 16.75 -7.50 23.57
C VAL A 14 17.16 -8.95 23.85
N MET A 15 18.21 -9.13 24.63
CA MET A 15 18.67 -10.43 25.11
C MET A 15 17.59 -11.13 25.97
N PRO A 16 17.29 -12.42 25.72
CA PRO A 16 16.42 -13.19 26.60
C PRO A 16 17.06 -13.39 27.98
N ALA A 17 16.23 -13.44 29.03
CA ALA A 17 16.68 -13.51 30.42
C ALA A 17 17.27 -14.88 30.83
N VAL A 18 17.09 -15.91 30.00
CA VAL A 18 17.61 -17.27 30.22
C VAL A 18 18.53 -17.59 29.06
N LEU A 19 19.84 -17.61 29.33
CA LEU A 19 20.84 -18.01 28.37
C LEU A 19 21.13 -19.52 28.51
N GLY A 20 20.91 -20.30 27.45
CA GLY A 20 21.36 -21.67 27.32
C GLY A 20 22.83 -21.76 26.87
N PRO A 21 23.48 -22.93 27.02
CA PRO A 21 24.89 -23.11 26.65
C PRO A 21 25.21 -23.07 25.13
N GLU A 22 24.22 -22.91 24.25
CA GLU A 22 24.39 -22.80 22.78
C GLU A 22 24.34 -21.35 22.25
N ASP A 23 24.37 -20.35 23.14
CA ASP A 23 23.91 -18.98 22.86
C ASP A 23 24.90 -18.01 22.20
N TRP A 24 26.07 -18.49 21.74
CA TRP A 24 27.05 -17.62 21.06
C TRP A 24 26.50 -16.97 19.77
N ASN A 25 25.47 -17.56 19.15
CA ASN A 25 24.80 -17.01 17.96
C ASN A 25 23.67 -16.00 18.27
N ILE A 26 23.17 -15.94 19.52
CA ILE A 26 22.02 -15.08 19.85
C ILE A 26 22.42 -13.61 19.81
N GLU A 27 23.62 -13.27 20.26
CA GLU A 27 24.10 -11.89 20.23
C GLU A 27 24.28 -11.40 18.78
N ASP A 28 24.84 -12.22 17.90
CA ASP A 28 25.00 -11.88 16.48
C ASP A 28 23.65 -11.78 15.77
N ARG A 29 22.70 -12.66 16.09
CA ARG A 29 21.34 -12.59 15.57
C ARG A 29 20.59 -11.36 16.09
N ALA A 30 20.80 -10.99 17.35
CA ALA A 30 20.24 -9.77 17.94
C ALA A 30 20.79 -8.52 17.24
N LYS A 31 22.10 -8.46 17.00
CA LYS A 31 22.74 -7.39 16.21
C LYS A 31 22.21 -7.36 14.79
N GLN A 32 21.99 -8.50 14.14
CA GLN A 32 21.41 -8.56 12.80
C GLN A 32 19.98 -7.99 12.77
N ILE A 33 19.10 -8.43 13.66
CA ILE A 33 17.70 -7.96 13.72
C ILE A 33 17.65 -6.47 14.05
N LEU A 34 18.44 -6.01 15.03
CA LEU A 34 18.53 -4.59 15.38
C LEU A 34 19.07 -3.74 14.23
N SER A 35 20.06 -4.24 13.47
CA SER A 35 20.56 -3.56 12.27
C SER A 35 19.50 -3.46 11.18
N GLN A 36 18.67 -4.50 11.00
CA GLN A 36 17.52 -4.44 10.07
C GLN A 36 16.49 -3.40 10.51
N PHE A 37 16.33 -3.21 11.82
CA PHE A 37 15.49 -2.14 12.39
C PHE A 37 16.16 -0.76 12.42
N LYS A 38 17.34 -0.65 11.80
CA LYS A 38 18.14 0.58 11.69
C LYS A 38 18.57 1.14 13.05
N ILE A 39 18.71 0.27 14.04
CA ILE A 39 19.26 0.60 15.37
C ILE A 39 20.72 0.16 15.37
N ASN A 40 21.60 1.10 15.02
CA ASN A 40 23.04 0.84 14.86
C ASN A 40 23.82 1.05 16.16
N ASP A 41 23.28 1.81 17.11
CA ASP A 41 23.88 2.00 18.42
C ASP A 41 23.29 1.01 19.43
N PHE A 42 24.05 -0.06 19.69
CA PHE A 42 23.66 -1.14 20.59
C PHE A 42 23.92 -0.81 22.07
N ALA A 43 24.73 0.22 22.35
CA ALA A 43 25.14 0.61 23.69
C ALA A 43 24.30 1.78 24.24
N GLN A 44 23.52 2.45 23.39
CA GLN A 44 22.62 3.53 23.80
C GLN A 44 21.62 3.07 24.88
N PRO A 45 21.33 3.90 25.89
CA PRO A 45 20.27 3.62 26.86
C PRO A 45 18.87 3.77 26.22
N ILE A 46 17.96 2.87 26.58
CA ILE A 46 16.58 2.84 26.03
C ILE A 46 15.82 4.15 26.31
N ALA A 47 16.11 4.83 27.42
CA ALA A 47 15.46 6.09 27.80
C ALA A 47 15.67 7.23 26.79
N GLN A 48 16.68 7.15 25.93
CA GLN A 48 16.96 8.14 24.88
C GLN A 48 16.31 7.80 23.53
N LEU A 49 15.70 6.61 23.39
CA LEU A 49 15.06 6.19 22.16
C LEU A 49 13.68 6.85 22.01
N SER A 50 13.30 7.14 20.78
CA SER A 50 11.92 7.57 20.48
C SER A 50 10.93 6.44 20.75
N GLY A 51 9.66 6.76 21.03
CA GLY A 51 8.63 5.74 21.29
C GLY A 51 8.49 4.70 20.18
N GLY A 52 8.71 5.08 18.91
CA GLY A 52 8.77 4.16 17.79
C GLY A 52 10.00 3.24 17.83
N GLN A 53 11.18 3.76 18.15
CA GLN A 53 12.38 2.95 18.34
C GLN A 53 12.22 1.97 19.51
N VAL A 54 11.61 2.39 20.62
CA VAL A 54 11.30 1.50 21.76
C VAL A 54 10.38 0.35 21.33
N LYS A 55 9.36 0.61 20.50
CA LYS A 55 8.51 -0.43 19.91
C LYS A 55 9.33 -1.41 19.04
N ARG A 56 10.27 -0.91 18.22
CA ARG A 56 11.16 -1.75 17.39
C ARG A 56 12.06 -2.65 18.24
N VAL A 57 12.62 -2.13 19.33
CA VAL A 57 13.42 -2.90 20.30
C VAL A 57 12.56 -3.98 20.96
N ALA A 58 11.33 -3.65 21.36
CA ALA A 58 10.40 -4.63 21.93
C ALA A 58 10.05 -5.73 20.92
N LEU A 59 9.81 -5.37 19.67
CA LEU A 59 9.53 -6.33 18.61
C LEU A 59 10.74 -7.23 18.35
N ALA A 60 11.97 -6.67 18.33
CA ALA A 60 13.20 -7.45 18.23
C ALA A 60 13.34 -8.48 19.35
N ARG A 61 13.07 -8.06 20.60
CA ARG A 61 13.10 -8.93 21.78
C ARG A 61 12.12 -10.10 21.63
N VAL A 62 10.90 -9.83 21.19
CA VAL A 62 9.88 -10.85 21.01
C VAL A 62 10.27 -11.83 19.89
N LEU A 63 10.78 -11.33 18.76
CA LEU A 63 11.23 -12.18 17.64
C LEU A 63 12.43 -13.07 18.01
N LEU A 64 13.31 -12.61 18.91
CA LEU A 64 14.47 -13.39 19.38
C LEU A 64 14.12 -14.41 20.46
N SER A 65 13.01 -14.22 21.17
CA SER A 65 12.54 -15.19 22.16
C SER A 65 11.99 -16.49 21.55
N GLU A 66 11.92 -16.57 20.21
CA GLU A 66 11.41 -17.71 19.44
C GLU A 66 10.15 -18.36 20.05
N PRO A 67 9.06 -17.59 20.24
CA PRO A 67 7.87 -18.11 20.88
C PRO A 67 7.12 -19.09 19.97
N GLU A 68 6.50 -20.11 20.57
CA GLU A 68 5.61 -21.05 19.86
C GLU A 68 4.35 -20.35 19.32
N MET A 69 3.87 -19.33 20.03
CA MET A 69 2.73 -18.49 19.66
C MET A 69 3.08 -17.01 19.82
N LEU A 70 2.83 -16.24 18.77
CA LEU A 70 3.08 -14.81 18.72
C LEU A 70 1.75 -14.05 18.60
N ILE A 71 1.51 -13.12 19.51
CA ILE A 71 0.36 -12.21 19.47
C ILE A 71 0.85 -10.80 19.18
N LEU A 72 0.39 -10.21 18.07
CA LEU A 72 0.75 -8.85 17.66
C LEU A 72 -0.50 -7.99 17.54
N ASP A 73 -0.48 -6.83 18.19
CA ASP A 73 -1.54 -5.83 18.09
C ASP A 73 -1.00 -4.61 17.34
N GLU A 74 -1.49 -4.39 16.12
CA GLU A 74 -1.07 -3.37 15.15
C GLU A 74 0.47 -3.22 15.03
N PRO A 75 1.20 -4.28 14.65
CA PRO A 75 2.67 -4.28 14.65
C PRO A 75 3.27 -3.37 13.57
N THR A 76 2.52 -3.05 12.52
CA THR A 76 2.93 -2.19 11.40
C THR A 76 2.95 -0.70 11.77
N ASN A 77 2.28 -0.31 12.86
CA ASN A 77 2.22 1.09 13.29
C ASN A 77 3.61 1.63 13.64
N HIS A 78 3.96 2.77 13.04
CA HIS A 78 5.27 3.45 13.16
C HIS A 78 6.47 2.67 12.61
N LEU A 79 6.23 1.66 11.77
CA LEU A 79 7.27 0.98 11.03
C LEU A 79 7.45 1.61 9.65
N ASP A 80 8.71 1.62 9.19
CA ASP A 80 9.03 2.05 7.84
C ASP A 80 8.60 1.01 6.82
N ILE A 81 8.34 1.41 5.58
CA ILE A 81 7.83 0.49 4.56
C ILE A 81 8.80 -0.68 4.31
N GLU A 82 10.11 -0.41 4.30
CA GLU A 82 11.16 -1.43 4.19
C GLU A 82 11.12 -2.44 5.36
N MET A 83 10.82 -1.95 6.57
CA MET A 83 10.77 -2.78 7.77
C MET A 83 9.52 -3.65 7.80
N ILE A 84 8.37 -3.12 7.35
CA ILE A 84 7.14 -3.89 7.16
C ILE A 84 7.41 -5.05 6.19
N GLU A 85 8.09 -4.76 5.07
CA GLU A 85 8.44 -5.74 4.04
C GLU A 85 9.38 -6.83 4.54
N TRP A 86 10.36 -6.44 5.35
CA TRP A 86 11.24 -7.38 6.02
C TRP A 86 10.46 -8.27 6.98
N MET A 87 9.52 -7.69 7.75
CA MET A 87 8.72 -8.41 8.74
C MET A 87 7.77 -9.42 8.05
N GLU A 88 7.15 -9.05 6.94
CA GLU A 88 6.36 -9.97 6.10
C GLU A 88 7.22 -11.17 5.64
N LYS A 89 8.42 -10.91 5.10
CA LYS A 89 9.36 -11.95 4.67
C LYS A 89 9.90 -12.80 5.80
N TYR A 90 10.04 -12.22 7.00
CA TYR A 90 10.48 -12.94 8.18
C TYR A 90 9.37 -13.86 8.68
N LEU A 91 8.17 -13.35 8.93
CA LEU A 91 7.05 -14.11 9.49
C LEU A 91 6.54 -15.19 8.54
N SER A 92 6.52 -14.94 7.23
CA SER A 92 6.11 -15.94 6.22
C SER A 92 7.03 -17.17 6.16
N LYS A 93 8.27 -17.07 6.63
CA LYS A 93 9.23 -18.19 6.67
C LYS A 93 9.24 -18.96 7.98
N GLN A 94 8.68 -18.39 9.04
CA GLN A 94 8.72 -18.99 10.37
C GLN A 94 7.53 -19.92 10.58
N ASN A 95 7.78 -21.08 11.18
CA ASN A 95 6.73 -22.04 11.54
C ASN A 95 6.19 -21.72 12.94
N ILE A 96 5.58 -20.55 13.11
CA ILE A 96 5.01 -20.09 14.39
C ILE A 96 3.49 -19.89 14.27
N THR A 97 2.77 -20.04 15.39
CA THR A 97 1.34 -19.68 15.43
C THR A 97 1.23 -18.17 15.61
N LEU A 98 0.77 -17.45 14.58
CA LEU A 98 0.60 -16.00 14.61
C LEU A 98 -0.88 -15.63 14.82
N LEU A 99 -1.16 -14.83 15.85
CA LEU A 99 -2.42 -14.11 16.01
C LEU A 99 -2.11 -12.62 15.91
N MET A 100 -2.69 -11.95 14.92
CA MET A 100 -2.41 -10.54 14.68
C MET A 100 -3.69 -9.74 14.46
N VAL A 101 -3.69 -8.52 14.97
CA VAL A 101 -4.64 -7.46 14.61
C VAL A 101 -3.85 -6.42 13.80
N THR A 102 -4.28 -6.13 12.58
CA THR A 102 -3.68 -5.07 11.74
C THR A 102 -4.71 -4.47 10.79
N HIS A 103 -4.51 -3.21 10.41
CA HIS A 103 -5.22 -2.59 9.30
C HIS A 103 -4.48 -2.70 7.95
N ASP A 104 -3.24 -3.20 7.93
CA ASP A 104 -2.45 -3.36 6.70
C ASP A 104 -2.96 -4.55 5.86
N ARG A 105 -3.57 -4.21 4.71
CA ARG A 105 -4.21 -5.18 3.81
C ARG A 105 -3.20 -6.11 3.13
N TYR A 106 -2.04 -5.60 2.71
CA TYR A 106 -1.02 -6.43 2.08
C TYR A 106 -0.36 -7.37 3.08
N PHE A 107 -0.17 -6.90 4.32
CA PHE A 107 0.38 -7.74 5.37
C PHE A 107 -0.56 -8.91 5.70
N LEU A 108 -1.86 -8.63 5.81
CA LEU A 108 -2.88 -9.67 6.02
C LEU A 108 -2.89 -10.67 4.87
N ASP A 109 -2.81 -10.21 3.62
CA ASP A 109 -2.88 -11.08 2.45
C ASP A 109 -1.64 -11.98 2.30
N ASN A 110 -0.44 -11.44 2.58
CA ASN A 110 0.82 -12.16 2.39
C ASN A 110 1.19 -13.11 3.55
N VAL A 111 0.79 -12.77 4.79
CA VAL A 111 1.23 -13.50 5.98
C VAL A 111 0.12 -14.40 6.54
N CYS A 112 -1.15 -13.98 6.49
CA CYS A 112 -2.22 -14.70 7.17
C CYS A 112 -2.88 -15.74 6.25
N ASN A 113 -3.14 -16.92 6.80
CA ASN A 113 -3.85 -18.00 6.11
C ASN A 113 -5.32 -18.14 6.56
N LYS A 114 -5.71 -17.42 7.62
CA LYS A 114 -7.03 -17.45 8.22
C LYS A 114 -7.39 -16.06 8.75
N ILE A 115 -8.55 -15.56 8.35
CA ILE A 115 -9.08 -14.27 8.79
C ILE A 115 -10.22 -14.51 9.78
N ILE A 116 -10.16 -13.82 10.92
CA ILE A 116 -11.22 -13.82 11.94
C ILE A 116 -11.84 -12.42 11.94
N GLU A 117 -13.08 -12.33 11.52
CA GLU A 117 -13.86 -11.11 11.57
C GLU A 117 -14.73 -11.11 12.82
N ILE A 118 -14.70 -10.01 13.56
CA ILE A 118 -15.56 -9.77 14.71
C ILE A 118 -16.55 -8.68 14.32
N ASP A 119 -17.82 -9.03 14.18
CA ASP A 119 -18.90 -8.08 13.90
C ASP A 119 -20.12 -8.38 14.78
N ARG A 120 -20.72 -7.34 15.37
CA ARG A 120 -21.96 -7.42 16.18
C ARG A 120 -21.95 -8.53 17.25
N GLU A 121 -20.87 -8.62 18.02
CA GLU A 121 -20.68 -9.66 19.06
C GLU A 121 -20.63 -11.09 18.51
N GLN A 122 -20.51 -11.26 17.19
CA GLN A 122 -20.36 -12.54 16.51
C GLN A 122 -18.97 -12.63 15.87
N THR A 123 -18.43 -13.84 15.84
CA THR A 123 -17.13 -14.14 15.23
C THR A 123 -17.32 -15.00 13.99
N PHE A 124 -16.79 -14.54 12.87
CA PHE A 124 -16.80 -15.26 11.59
C PHE A 124 -15.38 -15.62 11.22
N THR A 125 -15.14 -16.88 10.85
CA THR A 125 -13.82 -17.36 10.48
C THR A 125 -13.78 -17.78 9.03
N TYR A 126 -12.78 -17.29 8.30
CA TYR A 126 -12.57 -17.54 6.89
C TYR A 126 -11.20 -18.18 6.70
N ASN A 127 -11.15 -19.32 6.00
CA ASN A 127 -9.89 -19.97 5.65
C ASN A 127 -9.47 -19.47 4.27
N GLY A 128 -8.46 -18.61 4.23
CA GLY A 128 -8.01 -17.93 3.02
C GLY A 128 -7.28 -16.63 3.34
N ASN A 129 -6.79 -15.99 2.29
CA ASN A 129 -6.16 -14.68 2.33
C ASN A 129 -7.21 -13.56 2.50
N TYR A 130 -6.76 -12.31 2.56
CA TYR A 130 -7.63 -11.16 2.80
C TYR A 130 -8.62 -10.94 1.64
N ASP A 131 -8.17 -11.11 0.40
CA ASP A 131 -9.02 -10.98 -0.79
C ASP A 131 -10.16 -12.01 -0.80
N TYR A 132 -9.88 -13.26 -0.41
CA TYR A 132 -10.90 -14.30 -0.28
C TYR A 132 -11.93 -13.95 0.81
N TYR A 133 -11.48 -13.41 1.94
CA TYR A 133 -12.37 -12.91 2.99
C TYR A 133 -13.30 -11.82 2.44
N LEU A 134 -12.78 -10.85 1.68
CA LEU A 134 -13.58 -9.74 1.15
C LEU A 134 -14.71 -10.24 0.26
N GLN A 135 -14.42 -11.16 -0.66
CA GLN A 135 -15.43 -11.79 -1.53
C GLN A 135 -16.48 -12.55 -0.73
N LYS A 136 -16.06 -13.38 0.23
CA LYS A 136 -16.99 -14.18 1.06
C LYS A 136 -17.84 -13.32 1.98
N ARG A 137 -17.30 -12.20 2.45
CA ARG A 137 -18.04 -11.20 3.21
C ARG A 137 -19.12 -10.55 2.36
N GLU A 138 -18.81 -10.19 1.11
CA GLU A 138 -19.76 -9.58 0.18
C GLU A 138 -20.91 -10.56 -0.14
N GLU A 139 -20.60 -11.81 -0.51
CA GLU A 139 -21.61 -12.86 -0.71
C GLU A 139 -22.52 -13.04 0.53
N ARG A 140 -21.94 -13.00 1.73
CA ARG A 140 -22.71 -13.09 2.98
C ARG A 140 -23.64 -11.88 3.15
N MET A 141 -23.16 -10.67 2.87
CA MET A 141 -23.97 -9.46 2.97
C MET A 141 -25.11 -9.44 1.95
N GLU A 142 -24.87 -9.88 0.72
CA GLU A 142 -25.91 -10.04 -0.30
C GLU A 142 -26.99 -11.04 0.15
N ASN A 143 -26.58 -12.19 0.70
CA ASN A 143 -27.52 -13.18 1.21
C ASN A 143 -28.35 -12.63 2.38
N LEU A 144 -27.70 -11.94 3.31
CA LEU A 144 -28.32 -11.34 4.49
C LEU A 144 -29.30 -10.21 4.12
N THR A 145 -28.94 -9.36 3.16
CA THR A 145 -29.82 -8.30 2.64
C THR A 145 -31.02 -8.88 1.89
N ALA A 146 -30.82 -9.95 1.11
CA ALA A 146 -31.91 -10.67 0.44
C ALA A 146 -32.86 -11.35 1.44
N GLU A 147 -32.34 -11.96 2.51
CA GLU A 147 -33.15 -12.53 3.60
C GLU A 147 -33.94 -11.45 4.32
N LEU A 148 -33.31 -10.33 4.68
CA LEU A 148 -34.00 -9.20 5.28
C LEU A 148 -35.10 -8.64 4.37
N ALA A 149 -34.87 -8.53 3.07
CA ALA A 149 -35.87 -8.06 2.12
C ALA A 149 -37.10 -8.98 2.11
N LYS A 150 -36.89 -10.31 2.15
CA LYS A 150 -37.97 -11.30 2.29
C LYS A 150 -38.72 -11.12 3.61
N VAL A 151 -38.00 -10.97 4.72
CA VAL A 151 -38.58 -10.75 6.06
C VAL A 151 -39.38 -9.46 6.13
N LYS A 152 -38.87 -8.34 5.59
CA LYS A 152 -39.58 -7.06 5.53
C LYS A 152 -40.86 -7.16 4.70
N ASN A 153 -40.83 -7.85 3.56
CA ASN A 153 -42.01 -8.07 2.74
C ASN A 153 -43.07 -8.89 3.48
N LEU A 154 -42.65 -9.94 4.20
CA LEU A 154 -43.54 -10.77 5.01
C LEU A 154 -44.13 -9.96 6.17
N LEU A 155 -43.31 -9.18 6.88
CA LEU A 155 -43.76 -8.27 7.95
C LEU A 155 -44.76 -7.23 7.44
N ARG A 156 -44.59 -6.69 6.23
CA ARG A 156 -45.57 -5.78 5.63
C ARG A 156 -46.93 -6.46 5.47
N THR A 157 -46.95 -7.69 4.94
CA THR A 157 -48.20 -8.45 4.77
C THR A 157 -48.84 -8.83 6.10
N GLU A 158 -48.05 -9.20 7.11
CA GLU A 158 -48.56 -9.54 8.44
C GLU A 158 -48.99 -8.28 9.23
N LEU A 159 -48.34 -7.13 9.04
CA LEU A 159 -48.80 -5.83 9.58
C LEU A 159 -50.18 -5.45 9.02
N GLU A 160 -50.41 -5.62 7.72
CA GLU A 160 -51.72 -5.40 7.11
C GLU A 160 -52.78 -6.33 7.67
N TRP A 161 -52.43 -7.58 7.97
CA TRP A 161 -53.31 -8.54 8.63
C TRP A 161 -53.60 -8.14 10.09
N MET A 162 -52.59 -7.74 10.87
CA MET A 162 -52.73 -7.25 12.25
C MET A 162 -53.58 -5.97 12.33
N ARG A 163 -53.44 -5.06 11.37
CA ARG A 163 -54.28 -3.84 11.27
C ARG A 163 -55.76 -4.15 11.08
N ARG A 164 -56.12 -5.33 10.57
CA ARG A 164 -57.51 -5.80 10.46
C ARG A 164 -58.10 -6.30 11.78
N GLN A 165 -57.36 -6.22 12.89
CA GLN A 165 -57.76 -6.65 14.25
C GLN A 165 -58.38 -8.07 14.30
N PRO A 166 -57.64 -9.11 13.86
CA PRO A 166 -58.12 -10.48 13.95
C PRO A 166 -58.27 -10.93 15.41
N GLN A 167 -59.42 -11.51 15.75
CA GLN A 167 -59.66 -12.02 17.11
C GLN A 167 -58.89 -13.34 17.33
N ALA A 168 -58.06 -13.40 18.37
CA ALA A 168 -57.24 -14.56 18.76
C ALA A 168 -58.06 -15.69 19.41
N ARG A 169 -59.19 -16.09 18.80
CA ARG A 169 -60.09 -17.11 19.34
C ARG A 169 -59.67 -18.56 18.99
N GLY A 170 -58.67 -18.75 18.12
CA GLY A 170 -58.18 -20.08 17.70
C GLY A 170 -56.65 -20.22 17.73
N SER A 171 -56.16 -21.46 17.85
CA SER A 171 -54.72 -21.78 17.98
C SER A 171 -53.87 -21.25 16.82
N LYS A 172 -54.39 -21.30 15.59
CA LYS A 172 -53.73 -20.77 14.39
C LYS A 172 -53.57 -19.24 14.40
N ALA A 173 -54.56 -18.51 14.93
CA ALA A 173 -54.49 -17.05 15.02
C ALA A 173 -53.49 -16.62 16.10
N LYS A 174 -53.44 -17.35 17.22
CA LYS A 174 -52.46 -17.12 18.30
C LYS A 174 -51.02 -17.36 17.83
N TYR A 175 -50.77 -18.48 17.14
CA TYR A 175 -49.45 -18.79 16.56
C TYR A 175 -48.98 -17.72 15.56
N ARG A 176 -49.89 -17.15 14.77
CA ARG A 176 -49.57 -16.10 13.79
C ARG A 176 -49.22 -14.77 14.45
N ILE A 177 -49.91 -14.42 15.54
CA ILE A 177 -49.61 -13.24 16.37
C ILE A 177 -48.26 -13.40 17.08
N ASP A 178 -47.99 -14.58 17.65
CA ASP A 178 -46.69 -14.85 18.30
C ASP A 178 -45.54 -14.80 17.28
N ASN A 179 -45.72 -15.41 16.10
CA ASN A 179 -44.76 -15.31 15.00
C ASN A 179 -44.53 -13.87 14.53
N PHE A 180 -45.55 -13.02 14.50
CA PHE A 180 -45.40 -11.62 14.13
C PHE A 180 -44.45 -10.89 15.09
N TYR A 181 -44.61 -11.06 16.41
CA TYR A 181 -43.73 -10.45 17.41
C TYR A 181 -42.31 -11.04 17.38
N GLU A 182 -42.15 -12.32 17.06
CA GLU A 182 -40.82 -12.91 16.84
C GLU A 182 -40.14 -12.38 15.57
N LEU A 183 -40.89 -12.26 14.47
CA LEU A 183 -40.42 -11.66 13.22
C LEU A 183 -40.04 -10.19 13.39
N GLU A 184 -40.84 -9.43 14.15
CA GLU A 184 -40.57 -8.04 14.47
C GLU A 184 -39.25 -7.89 15.23
N LYS A 185 -39.03 -8.72 16.28
CA LYS A 185 -37.76 -8.76 17.01
C LYS A 185 -36.56 -9.12 16.13
N ARG A 186 -36.69 -10.08 15.21
CA ARG A 186 -35.62 -10.45 14.27
C ARG A 186 -35.34 -9.36 13.23
N SER A 187 -36.35 -8.58 12.86
CA SER A 187 -36.23 -7.53 11.84
C SER A 187 -35.62 -6.21 12.33
N GLN A 188 -35.58 -5.97 13.65
CA GLN A 188 -34.95 -4.79 14.25
C GLN A 188 -33.43 -4.75 14.08
N VAL A 189 -32.83 -5.80 13.52
CA VAL A 189 -31.43 -5.81 13.11
C VAL A 189 -31.25 -4.81 11.95
N ASN A 190 -30.88 -3.58 12.29
CA ASN A 190 -30.54 -2.54 11.31
C ASN A 190 -29.27 -2.97 10.55
N LEU A 191 -29.45 -3.47 9.34
CA LEU A 191 -28.39 -3.68 8.34
C LEU A 191 -28.28 -2.45 7.44
N SER A 192 -28.11 -1.28 8.05
CA SER A 192 -27.60 -0.14 7.31
C SER A 192 -26.10 -0.36 7.10
N GLU A 193 -25.74 -1.16 6.12
CA GLU A 193 -24.42 -1.01 5.53
C GLU A 193 -24.37 0.37 4.89
N ARG A 194 -23.52 1.22 5.48
CA ARG A 194 -23.36 2.61 5.09
C ARG A 194 -22.40 2.68 3.91
N ASN A 195 -22.84 2.19 2.76
CA ASN A 195 -22.22 2.56 1.50
C ASN A 195 -22.75 3.94 1.14
N VAL A 196 -22.13 4.97 1.72
CA VAL A 196 -22.47 6.35 1.36
C VAL A 196 -21.39 6.86 0.41
N GLU A 197 -21.66 6.70 -0.88
CA GLU A 197 -20.81 7.25 -1.93
C GLU A 197 -20.74 8.77 -1.80
N LEU A 198 -19.56 9.31 -1.49
CA LEU A 198 -19.32 10.74 -1.69
C LEU A 198 -19.12 10.99 -3.18
N ALA A 199 -19.98 11.82 -3.77
CA ALA A 199 -19.74 12.44 -5.06
C ALA A 199 -19.29 13.88 -4.80
N VAL A 200 -18.00 14.16 -4.97
CA VAL A 200 -17.41 15.50 -4.84
C VAL A 200 -16.89 15.92 -6.20
N LYS A 201 -17.30 17.10 -6.70
CA LYS A 201 -16.69 17.74 -7.85
C LYS A 201 -16.06 19.05 -7.37
N GLY A 202 -14.80 18.95 -6.95
CA GLY A 202 -14.07 20.10 -6.41
C GLY A 202 -14.02 21.33 -7.33
N SER A 203 -13.77 22.46 -6.69
CA SER A 203 -13.84 23.81 -7.24
C SER A 203 -12.68 24.13 -8.19
N TYR A 204 -12.91 25.08 -9.12
CA TYR A 204 -11.97 25.44 -10.18
C TYR A 204 -10.67 26.07 -9.64
N ILE A 205 -9.52 25.59 -10.12
CA ILE A 205 -8.19 26.04 -9.68
C ILE A 205 -7.52 26.90 -10.77
N GLY A 206 -6.84 27.97 -10.36
CA GLY A 206 -6.00 28.81 -11.22
C GLY A 206 -4.81 28.04 -11.82
N SER A 207 -4.09 28.63 -12.78
CA SER A 207 -2.98 27.94 -13.50
C SER A 207 -1.70 27.79 -12.68
N LYS A 208 -1.47 28.62 -11.65
CA LYS A 208 -0.32 28.53 -10.75
C LYS A 208 -0.79 28.13 -9.35
N ILE A 209 -0.37 26.96 -8.88
CA ILE A 209 -0.78 26.39 -7.58
C ILE A 209 0.35 26.53 -6.57
N PHE A 210 1.45 25.82 -6.79
CA PHE A 210 2.59 25.79 -5.88
C PHE A 210 3.85 25.47 -6.67
N GLU A 211 4.87 26.32 -6.53
CA GLU A 211 6.16 26.16 -7.20
C GLU A 211 7.28 26.34 -6.16
N ALA A 212 8.19 25.39 -6.10
CA ALA A 212 9.34 25.37 -5.21
C ALA A 212 10.62 25.54 -6.03
N LYS A 213 11.44 26.52 -5.67
CA LYS A 213 12.70 26.82 -6.37
C LYS A 213 13.89 26.78 -5.43
N ASP A 214 14.88 25.97 -5.81
CA ASP A 214 16.18 25.81 -5.16
C ASP A 214 16.11 25.71 -3.63
N ILE A 215 15.10 24.97 -3.14
CA ILE A 215 14.83 24.86 -1.72
C ILE A 215 15.94 24.05 -1.06
N CYS A 216 16.58 24.65 -0.06
CA CYS A 216 17.55 24.00 0.80
C CYS A 216 17.09 24.08 2.25
N LYS A 217 17.18 22.95 2.97
CA LYS A 217 16.95 22.92 4.42
C LYS A 217 17.87 21.93 5.11
N SER A 218 18.48 22.39 6.18
CA SER A 218 19.28 21.62 7.12
C SER A 218 18.75 21.79 8.55
N TYR A 219 18.92 20.77 9.37
CA TYR A 219 18.63 20.82 10.80
C TYR A 219 19.85 20.28 11.56
N GLY A 220 20.67 21.19 12.09
CA GLY A 220 22.01 20.85 12.59
C GLY A 220 22.85 20.24 11.47
N ASP A 221 23.45 19.07 11.73
CA ASP A 221 24.28 18.36 10.75
C ASP A 221 23.45 17.58 9.70
N LYS A 222 22.12 17.51 9.85
CA LYS A 222 21.25 16.71 8.98
C LYS A 222 20.70 17.55 7.84
N VAL A 223 21.12 17.25 6.62
CA VAL A 223 20.56 17.85 5.40
C VAL A 223 19.26 17.17 5.03
N ILE A 224 18.16 17.93 5.00
CA ILE A 224 16.81 17.44 4.70
C ILE A 224 16.49 17.62 3.21
N LEU A 225 16.74 18.81 2.68
CA LEU A 225 16.56 19.15 1.26
C LEU A 225 17.80 19.87 0.75
N LYS A 226 18.19 19.56 -0.48
CA LYS A 226 19.27 20.26 -1.20
C LYS A 226 18.86 20.50 -2.65
N ASP A 227 18.88 21.76 -3.06
CA ASP A 227 18.58 22.20 -4.43
C ASP A 227 17.26 21.64 -4.99
N TRP A 228 16.24 21.54 -4.12
CA TRP A 228 14.97 20.90 -4.48
C TRP A 228 14.10 21.86 -5.29
N ASN A 229 13.69 21.39 -6.48
CA ASN A 229 12.89 22.12 -7.44
C ASN A 229 11.69 21.28 -7.84
N TYR A 230 10.48 21.82 -7.68
CA TYR A 230 9.26 21.13 -8.08
C TYR A 230 8.11 22.08 -8.35
N THR A 231 7.30 21.77 -9.36
CA THR A 231 6.10 22.54 -9.72
C THR A 231 4.90 21.62 -9.67
N PHE A 232 3.99 21.84 -8.71
CA PHE A 232 2.79 21.04 -8.60
C PHE A 232 1.82 21.34 -9.74
N ALA A 233 1.36 20.29 -10.39
CA ALA A 233 0.32 20.37 -11.40
C ALA A 233 -1.07 20.52 -10.76
N ARG A 234 -2.10 20.79 -11.58
CA ARG A 234 -3.48 20.73 -11.11
C ARG A 234 -3.86 19.28 -10.84
N TYR A 235 -4.54 19.06 -9.72
CA TYR A 235 -5.01 17.74 -9.29
C TYR A 235 -3.90 16.74 -8.99
N ASP A 236 -2.71 17.26 -8.74
CA ASP A 236 -1.52 16.47 -8.46
C ASP A 236 -1.68 15.72 -7.13
N LYS A 237 -1.49 14.40 -7.17
CA LYS A 237 -1.59 13.51 -6.01
C LYS A 237 -0.22 12.90 -5.78
N VAL A 238 0.44 13.42 -4.76
CA VAL A 238 1.82 13.08 -4.45
C VAL A 238 1.90 12.26 -3.17
N GLY A 239 2.51 11.10 -3.24
CA GLY A 239 2.85 10.28 -2.09
C GLY A 239 4.28 10.54 -1.65
N ILE A 240 4.51 10.64 -0.35
CA ILE A 240 5.83 10.82 0.24
C ILE A 240 6.22 9.53 0.94
N VAL A 241 7.32 8.94 0.49
CA VAL A 241 7.89 7.71 1.03
C VAL A 241 9.32 7.95 1.47
N GLY A 242 9.72 7.36 2.59
CA GLY A 242 11.08 7.39 3.09
C GLY A 242 11.17 6.84 4.50
N ASP A 243 12.38 6.77 5.02
CA ASP A 243 12.59 6.31 6.39
C ASP A 243 12.13 7.35 7.42
N ASN A 244 11.77 6.84 8.59
CA ASN A 244 11.45 7.66 9.74
C ASN A 244 12.65 8.51 10.15
N GLY A 245 12.36 9.78 10.41
CA GLY A 245 13.37 10.77 10.76
C GLY A 245 14.15 11.35 9.57
N VAL A 246 13.90 10.96 8.32
CA VAL A 246 14.56 11.59 7.14
C VAL A 246 14.14 13.05 6.93
N GLY A 247 13.01 13.46 7.52
CA GLY A 247 12.56 14.85 7.53
C GLY A 247 11.24 15.10 6.79
N LYS A 248 10.41 14.07 6.56
CA LYS A 248 9.08 14.18 5.93
C LYS A 248 8.19 15.24 6.61
N SER A 249 8.07 15.19 7.94
CA SER A 249 7.28 16.17 8.69
C SER A 249 7.91 17.56 8.64
N THR A 250 9.24 17.67 8.56
CA THR A 250 9.91 18.96 8.34
C THR A 250 9.61 19.51 6.94
N PHE A 251 9.61 18.65 5.92
CA PHE A 251 9.20 18.99 4.56
C PHE A 251 7.76 19.52 4.53
N ILE A 252 6.82 18.85 5.21
CA ILE A 252 5.45 19.35 5.34
C ILE A 252 5.40 20.72 6.02
N LYS A 253 6.15 20.92 7.12
CA LYS A 253 6.20 22.21 7.82
C LYS A 253 6.80 23.33 6.97
N LEU A 254 7.76 23.01 6.09
CA LEU A 254 8.28 23.94 5.08
C LEU A 254 7.20 24.33 4.06
N LEU A 255 6.45 23.35 3.54
CA LEU A 255 5.36 23.61 2.58
C LEU A 255 4.25 24.49 3.18
N LEU A 256 3.92 24.28 4.46
CA LEU A 256 2.92 25.07 5.19
C LEU A 256 3.43 26.48 5.58
N GLY A 257 4.72 26.78 5.40
CA GLY A 257 5.33 28.03 5.83
C GLY A 257 5.50 28.15 7.36
N LEU A 258 5.39 27.04 8.09
CA LEU A 258 5.65 27.01 9.55
C LEU A 258 7.15 27.03 9.87
N VAL A 259 7.96 26.59 8.92
CA VAL A 259 9.43 26.64 8.96
C VAL A 259 9.90 27.33 7.70
N GLU A 260 10.85 28.25 7.82
CA GLU A 260 11.45 28.91 6.66
C GLU A 260 12.57 28.04 6.05
N PRO A 261 12.71 28.02 4.72
CA PRO A 261 13.84 27.39 4.06
C PRO A 261 15.14 28.16 4.38
N ASP A 262 16.28 27.46 4.37
CA ASP A 262 17.59 28.12 4.56
C ASP A 262 18.03 28.86 3.29
N SER A 263 17.60 28.37 2.12
CA SER A 263 17.79 29.00 0.81
C SER A 263 16.65 28.57 -0.14
N GLY A 264 16.41 29.36 -1.18
CA GLY A 264 15.30 29.18 -2.12
C GLY A 264 14.01 29.88 -1.66
N HIS A 265 12.94 29.73 -2.43
CA HIS A 265 11.62 30.25 -2.07
C HIS A 265 10.47 29.37 -2.55
N PHE A 266 9.34 29.46 -1.85
CA PHE A 266 8.07 28.86 -2.26
C PHE A 266 7.15 29.93 -2.86
N ASP A 267 6.75 29.73 -4.11
CA ASP A 267 5.77 30.55 -4.80
C ASP A 267 4.38 29.90 -4.67
N ILE A 268 3.61 30.36 -3.70
CA ILE A 268 2.26 29.84 -3.41
C ILE A 268 1.21 30.70 -4.13
N GLY A 269 0.29 30.06 -4.85
CA GLY A 269 -0.84 30.75 -5.47
C GLY A 269 -1.76 31.38 -4.43
N GLN A 270 -2.23 32.61 -4.66
CA GLN A 270 -3.09 33.34 -3.72
C GLN A 270 -4.44 32.67 -3.45
N THR A 271 -4.87 31.76 -4.31
CA THR A 271 -6.13 31.03 -4.18
C THR A 271 -5.99 29.72 -3.40
N VAL A 272 -4.79 29.35 -2.93
CA VAL A 272 -4.56 28.10 -2.19
C VAL A 272 -5.17 28.18 -0.79
N LYS A 273 -6.00 27.19 -0.47
CA LYS A 273 -6.60 26.93 0.84
C LYS A 273 -6.07 25.60 1.35
N TRP A 274 -5.24 25.68 2.39
CA TRP A 274 -4.59 24.53 3.01
C TRP A 274 -5.54 23.74 3.92
N GLY A 275 -5.53 22.42 3.78
CA GLY A 275 -6.03 21.48 4.77
C GLY A 275 -4.85 20.65 5.26
N TYR A 276 -4.56 20.68 6.56
CA TYR A 276 -3.47 19.90 7.15
C TYR A 276 -4.01 18.94 8.19
N TYR A 277 -3.78 17.65 7.96
CA TYR A 277 -3.96 16.58 8.92
C TYR A 277 -2.58 16.17 9.44
N SER A 278 -2.33 16.45 10.72
CA SER A 278 -1.06 16.16 11.39
C SER A 278 -1.16 14.93 12.29
N GLN A 279 -0.05 14.22 12.46
CA GLN A 279 0.02 13.09 13.40
C GLN A 279 -0.22 13.52 14.86
N ASP A 280 0.21 14.73 15.23
CA ASP A 280 0.03 15.30 16.57
C ASP A 280 -1.45 15.60 16.90
N GLY A 281 -2.32 15.61 15.89
CA GLY A 281 -3.76 15.81 16.01
C GLY A 281 -4.18 17.28 16.17
N ILE A 282 -5.47 17.49 16.39
CA ILE A 282 -6.03 18.77 16.86
C ILE A 282 -6.49 18.60 18.31
N GLU A 283 -6.18 19.57 19.14
CA GLU A 283 -6.81 19.71 20.46
C GLU A 283 -8.27 20.15 20.27
N PHE A 284 -9.18 19.22 20.54
CA PHE A 284 -10.60 19.52 20.62
C PHE A 284 -10.97 19.96 22.03
N ASP A 285 -11.93 20.87 22.13
CA ASP A 285 -12.59 21.15 23.40
C ASP A 285 -13.42 19.93 23.82
N GLU A 286 -12.89 19.19 24.79
CA GLU A 286 -13.45 17.94 25.29
C GLU A 286 -14.84 18.10 25.95
N SER A 287 -15.22 19.34 26.29
CA SER A 287 -16.52 19.68 26.86
C SER A 287 -17.63 19.82 25.83
N LYS A 288 -17.30 19.90 24.53
CA LYS A 288 -18.28 20.07 23.46
C LYS A 288 -18.80 18.74 22.94
N LYS A 289 -19.98 18.80 22.31
CA LYS A 289 -20.50 17.69 21.52
C LYS A 289 -19.85 17.68 20.14
N VAL A 290 -19.81 16.50 19.53
CA VAL A 290 -19.25 16.29 18.18
C VAL A 290 -19.90 17.23 17.15
N ILE A 291 -21.23 17.31 17.15
CA ILE A 291 -21.96 18.16 16.21
C ILE A 291 -21.73 19.65 16.44
N ASP A 292 -21.54 20.06 17.69
CA ASP A 292 -21.33 21.47 18.04
C ASP A 292 -19.92 21.92 17.61
N ALA A 293 -18.90 21.10 17.88
CA ALA A 293 -17.52 21.39 17.46
C ALA A 293 -17.39 21.49 15.93
N VAL A 294 -18.19 20.74 15.19
CA VAL A 294 -18.23 20.77 13.72
C VAL A 294 -18.99 21.99 13.20
N ARG A 295 -20.13 22.33 13.81
CA ARG A 295 -20.95 23.49 13.43
C ARG A 295 -20.20 24.81 13.60
N GLU A 296 -19.32 24.91 14.60
CA GLU A 296 -18.46 26.08 14.77
C GLU A 296 -17.51 26.32 13.60
N ILE A 297 -17.13 25.26 12.88
CA ILE A 297 -16.22 25.35 11.74
C ILE A 297 -17.01 25.70 10.46
N ALA A 298 -18.10 24.97 10.21
CA ALA A 298 -18.96 25.20 9.07
C ALA A 298 -20.41 24.74 9.36
N GLU A 299 -21.37 25.66 9.33
CA GLU A 299 -22.80 25.31 9.40
C GLU A 299 -23.28 24.58 8.13
N GLU A 300 -22.85 25.07 6.95
CA GLU A 300 -23.13 24.47 5.65
C GLU A 300 -21.84 24.18 4.89
N ILE A 301 -21.64 22.91 4.54
CA ILE A 301 -20.48 22.45 3.79
C ILE A 301 -20.84 22.48 2.32
N HIS A 302 -20.19 23.38 1.59
CA HIS A 302 -20.30 23.49 0.15
C HIS A 302 -19.32 22.49 -0.47
N ILE A 303 -19.82 21.33 -0.86
CA ILE A 303 -19.00 20.35 -1.58
C ILE A 303 -18.78 20.83 -3.02
N ASP A 304 -19.86 21.30 -3.66
CA ASP A 304 -19.87 21.86 -5.02
C ASP A 304 -20.71 23.15 -5.08
N GLU A 305 -20.71 23.87 -6.21
CA GLU A 305 -21.59 25.02 -6.47
C GLU A 305 -23.09 24.68 -6.32
N LYS A 306 -23.48 23.40 -6.44
CA LYS A 306 -24.87 22.93 -6.38
C LYS A 306 -25.19 22.01 -5.21
N THR A 307 -24.20 21.51 -4.49
CA THR A 307 -24.38 20.46 -3.48
C THR A 307 -24.00 21.01 -2.10
N ARG A 308 -25.01 21.28 -1.28
CA ARG A 308 -24.86 21.72 0.11
C ARG A 308 -25.20 20.55 1.03
N LEU A 309 -24.25 20.17 1.88
CA LEU A 309 -24.49 19.21 2.95
C LEU A 309 -24.52 19.94 4.29
N SER A 310 -25.47 19.55 5.13
CA SER A 310 -25.44 19.94 6.53
C SER A 310 -24.31 19.22 7.26
N ALA A 311 -23.78 19.83 8.32
CA ALA A 311 -22.80 19.23 9.22
C ALA A 311 -23.17 17.78 9.65
N SER A 312 -24.45 17.52 9.95
CA SER A 312 -24.94 16.21 10.39
C SER A 312 -24.92 15.16 9.27
N GLN A 313 -25.26 15.56 8.04
CA GLN A 313 -25.14 14.69 6.86
C GLN A 313 -23.68 14.36 6.57
N PHE A 314 -22.80 15.36 6.65
CA PHE A 314 -21.37 15.15 6.44
C PHE A 314 -20.76 14.20 7.47
N LEU A 315 -21.08 14.39 8.75
CA LEU A 315 -20.65 13.48 9.82
C LEU A 315 -21.17 12.06 9.64
N SER A 316 -22.37 11.90 9.09
CA SER A 316 -22.94 10.58 8.79
C SER A 316 -22.11 9.82 7.75
N HIS A 317 -21.45 10.51 6.82
CA HIS A 317 -20.52 9.91 5.86
C HIS A 317 -19.24 9.41 6.53
N PHE A 318 -18.74 10.10 7.56
CA PHE A 318 -17.61 9.64 8.39
C PHE A 318 -18.01 8.62 9.47
N LEU A 319 -19.10 7.89 9.22
CA LEU A 319 -19.66 6.85 10.09
C LEU A 319 -20.15 7.31 11.47
N PHE A 320 -20.29 8.62 11.71
CA PHE A 320 -20.92 9.12 12.94
C PHE A 320 -22.44 8.98 12.87
N THR A 321 -22.99 8.03 13.62
CA THR A 321 -24.45 7.89 13.82
C THR A 321 -25.05 9.16 14.46
N PRO A 322 -26.34 9.46 14.26
CA PRO A 322 -27.00 10.57 14.94
C PRO A 322 -26.86 10.53 16.47
N ASP A 323 -26.78 9.33 17.06
CA ASP A 323 -26.50 9.14 18.49
C ASP A 323 -25.07 9.59 18.86
N THR A 324 -24.06 9.13 18.11
CA THR A 324 -22.66 9.53 18.34
C THR A 324 -22.42 11.02 18.12
N GLN A 325 -23.14 11.66 17.19
CA GLN A 325 -23.04 13.10 16.95
C GLN A 325 -23.45 13.94 18.18
N GLN A 326 -24.30 13.39 19.05
CA GLN A 326 -24.76 14.04 20.28
C GLN A 326 -23.88 13.73 21.50
N LYS A 327 -22.92 12.80 21.38
CA LYS A 327 -21.97 12.48 22.45
C LYS A 327 -20.95 13.61 22.61
N PHE A 328 -20.39 13.69 23.81
CA PHE A 328 -19.28 14.58 24.11
C PHE A 328 -17.96 14.00 23.59
N ILE A 329 -17.04 14.88 23.20
CA ILE A 329 -15.77 14.49 22.56
C ILE A 329 -14.89 13.65 23.51
N HIS A 330 -14.90 13.90 24.82
CA HIS A 330 -14.14 13.07 25.77
C HIS A 330 -14.59 11.59 25.82
N LYS A 331 -15.82 11.28 25.40
CA LYS A 331 -16.35 9.90 25.38
C LYS A 331 -16.00 9.14 24.11
N LEU A 332 -15.45 9.82 23.11
CA LEU A 332 -15.06 9.19 21.85
C LEU A 332 -13.79 8.37 22.02
N SER A 333 -13.70 7.26 21.29
CA SER A 333 -12.46 6.49 21.17
C SER A 333 -11.38 7.28 20.41
N GLY A 334 -10.11 6.87 20.52
CA GLY A 334 -9.02 7.52 19.78
C GLY A 334 -9.26 7.55 18.26
N GLY A 335 -9.70 6.44 17.68
CA GLY A 335 -10.06 6.36 16.25
C GLY A 335 -11.29 7.21 15.88
N GLU A 336 -12.29 7.32 16.77
CA GLU A 336 -13.39 8.26 16.58
C GLU A 336 -12.93 9.73 16.64
N LYS A 337 -12.05 10.09 17.58
CA LYS A 337 -11.46 11.44 17.64
C LYS A 337 -10.67 11.77 16.38
N ARG A 338 -9.92 10.82 15.82
CA ARG A 338 -9.18 11.01 14.56
C ARG A 338 -10.10 11.13 13.34
N ARG A 339 -11.16 10.34 13.27
CA ARG A 339 -12.21 10.50 12.25
C ARG A 339 -12.84 11.88 12.31
N LEU A 340 -13.14 12.36 13.50
CA LEU A 340 -13.65 13.71 13.71
C LEU A 340 -12.63 14.74 13.21
N TYR A 341 -11.35 14.56 13.55
CA TYR A 341 -10.28 15.43 13.07
C TYR A 341 -10.22 15.50 11.54
N LEU A 342 -10.14 14.35 10.88
CA LEU A 342 -10.15 14.28 9.43
C LEU A 342 -11.39 14.97 8.83
N ALA A 343 -12.57 14.73 9.41
CA ALA A 343 -13.80 15.40 8.98
C ALA A 343 -13.69 16.92 9.12
N THR A 344 -13.17 17.44 10.25
CA THR A 344 -13.00 18.89 10.46
C THR A 344 -12.03 19.54 9.47
N VAL A 345 -10.97 18.84 9.05
CA VAL A 345 -10.03 19.34 8.04
C VAL A 345 -10.72 19.44 6.68
N LEU A 346 -11.47 18.41 6.29
CA LEU A 346 -12.17 18.35 5.00
C LEU A 346 -13.34 19.33 4.92
N MET A 347 -14.00 19.63 6.04
CA MET A 347 -15.10 20.60 6.12
C MET A 347 -14.68 22.03 5.76
N ARG A 348 -13.40 22.37 5.93
CA ARG A 348 -12.86 23.69 5.54
C ARG A 348 -12.82 23.90 4.02
N ASN A 349 -13.18 22.87 3.25
CA ASN A 349 -13.11 22.83 1.80
C ASN A 349 -11.73 23.31 1.28
N PRO A 350 -10.63 22.63 1.70
CA PRO A 350 -9.31 22.94 1.20
C PRO A 350 -9.19 22.55 -0.28
N ASN A 351 -8.35 23.25 -1.02
CA ASN A 351 -7.97 22.84 -2.38
C ASN A 351 -6.57 22.21 -2.44
N PHE A 352 -5.81 22.34 -1.36
CA PHE A 352 -4.53 21.67 -1.15
C PHE A 352 -4.58 20.93 0.18
N LEU A 353 -4.57 19.61 0.12
CA LEU A 353 -4.71 18.74 1.27
C LEU A 353 -3.37 18.06 1.57
N ILE A 354 -2.88 18.18 2.80
CA ILE A 354 -1.71 17.45 3.30
C ILE A 354 -2.18 16.50 4.38
N LEU A 355 -1.90 15.22 4.20
CA LEU A 355 -2.20 14.16 5.14
C LEU A 355 -0.90 13.53 5.63
N ASP A 356 -0.51 13.82 6.87
CA ASP A 356 0.64 13.21 7.53
C ASP A 356 0.19 11.98 8.31
N GLU A 357 0.52 10.79 7.79
CA GLU A 357 0.21 9.49 8.38
C GLU A 357 -1.30 9.30 8.69
N PRO A 358 -2.20 9.50 7.70
CA PRO A 358 -3.64 9.43 7.93
C PRO A 358 -4.11 8.02 8.26
N THR A 359 -3.36 6.99 7.88
CA THR A 359 -3.78 5.59 8.03
C THR A 359 -3.62 5.07 9.44
N ASN A 360 -2.81 5.72 10.26
CA ASN A 360 -2.61 5.31 11.64
C ASN A 360 -3.92 5.47 12.42
N ASP A 361 -4.31 4.40 13.13
CA ASP A 361 -5.47 4.35 14.03
C ASP A 361 -6.84 4.57 13.32
N LEU A 362 -6.91 4.37 11.99
CA LEU A 362 -8.15 4.32 11.23
C LEU A 362 -8.49 2.88 10.82
N ASP A 363 -9.75 2.49 11.06
CA ASP A 363 -10.25 1.18 10.62
C ASP A 363 -10.25 1.05 9.10
N ILE A 364 -10.12 -0.18 8.60
CA ILE A 364 -10.17 -0.53 7.16
C ILE A 364 -11.36 0.11 6.42
N VAL A 365 -12.55 0.11 7.04
CA VAL A 365 -13.78 0.70 6.46
C VAL A 365 -13.68 2.22 6.37
N THR A 366 -13.02 2.85 7.32
CA THR A 366 -12.79 4.30 7.31
C THR A 366 -11.75 4.65 6.25
N LEU A 367 -10.70 3.84 6.11
CA LEU A 367 -9.69 3.98 5.06
C LEU A 367 -10.32 3.91 3.68
N SER A 368 -11.21 2.95 3.41
CA SER A 368 -11.89 2.87 2.12
C SER A 368 -12.75 4.11 1.80
N VAL A 369 -13.43 4.68 2.80
CA VAL A 369 -14.19 5.92 2.63
C VAL A 369 -13.26 7.10 2.30
N LEU A 370 -12.10 7.17 2.97
CA LEU A 370 -11.09 8.19 2.69
C LEU A 370 -10.47 8.01 1.30
N GLU A 371 -10.14 6.78 0.90
CA GLU A 371 -9.63 6.44 -0.43
C GLU A 371 -10.60 6.91 -1.53
N ASP A 372 -11.88 6.61 -1.38
CA ASP A 372 -12.91 7.00 -2.35
C ASP A 372 -13.11 8.52 -2.41
N TYR A 373 -12.98 9.19 -1.25
CA TYR A 373 -13.00 10.65 -1.18
C TYR A 373 -11.81 11.26 -1.91
N LEU A 374 -10.59 10.80 -1.62
CA LEU A 374 -9.35 11.33 -2.20
C LEU A 374 -9.22 11.00 -3.70
N SER A 375 -9.77 9.86 -4.13
CA SER A 375 -9.86 9.51 -5.56
C SER A 375 -10.64 10.56 -6.34
N LYS A 376 -11.79 11.00 -5.80
CA LYS A 376 -12.70 11.98 -6.42
C LYS A 376 -12.34 13.44 -6.14
N PHE A 377 -11.46 13.69 -5.17
CA PHE A 377 -11.06 15.03 -4.76
C PHE A 377 -10.36 15.77 -5.90
N LYS A 378 -10.94 16.90 -6.34
CA LYS A 378 -10.37 17.76 -7.39
C LYS A 378 -9.53 18.87 -6.79
N GLY A 379 -8.47 18.48 -6.10
CA GLY A 379 -7.47 19.39 -5.56
C GLY A 379 -6.11 18.69 -5.54
N CYS A 380 -5.08 19.39 -5.08
CA CYS A 380 -3.78 18.79 -4.87
C CYS A 380 -3.76 18.05 -3.54
N VAL A 381 -3.20 16.85 -3.52
CA VAL A 381 -3.09 16.02 -2.31
C VAL A 381 -1.64 15.62 -2.13
N ILE A 382 -1.13 15.83 -0.92
CA ILE A 382 0.12 15.23 -0.46
C ILE A 382 -0.21 14.25 0.65
N VAL A 383 0.21 13.00 0.48
CA VAL A 383 0.04 11.94 1.48
C VAL A 383 1.41 11.46 1.95
N VAL A 384 1.67 11.52 3.25
CA VAL A 384 2.70 10.71 3.89
C VAL A 384 1.99 9.50 4.47
N SER A 385 2.33 8.30 4.02
CA SER A 385 1.77 7.08 4.56
C SER A 385 2.78 5.95 4.43
N HIS A 386 2.73 5.02 5.39
CA HIS A 386 3.41 3.73 5.29
C HIS A 386 2.52 2.63 4.71
N ASP A 387 1.23 2.89 4.50
CA ASP A 387 0.30 1.96 3.88
C ASP A 387 0.47 1.97 2.35
N ARG A 388 0.98 0.85 1.83
CA ARG A 388 1.26 0.68 0.40
C ARG A 388 -0.03 0.61 -0.42
N PHE A 389 -1.09 -0.02 0.11
CA PHE A 389 -2.36 -0.16 -0.62
C PHE A 389 -3.00 1.21 -0.78
N PHE A 390 -2.94 2.02 0.28
CA PHE A 390 -3.43 3.39 0.25
C PHE A 390 -2.68 4.26 -0.76
N LEU A 391 -1.35 4.16 -0.80
CA LEU A 391 -0.53 4.90 -1.76
C LEU A 391 -0.83 4.46 -3.20
N ASP A 392 -0.88 3.16 -3.48
CA ASP A 392 -1.11 2.63 -4.83
C ASP A 392 -2.48 3.04 -5.41
N ARG A 393 -3.50 3.22 -4.57
CA ARG A 393 -4.84 3.61 -5.02
C ARG A 393 -4.99 5.10 -5.29
N ILE A 394 -4.20 5.96 -4.63
CA ILE A 394 -4.43 7.41 -4.59
C ILE A 394 -3.39 8.18 -5.38
N VAL A 395 -2.13 7.76 -5.33
CA VAL A 395 -0.98 8.56 -5.74
C VAL A 395 -0.65 8.35 -7.21
N ASP A 396 -0.39 9.46 -7.91
CA ASP A 396 0.09 9.45 -9.29
C ASP A 396 1.63 9.59 -9.35
N HIS A 397 2.24 10.25 -8.36
CA HIS A 397 3.67 10.52 -8.27
C HIS A 397 4.23 10.30 -6.86
N LEU A 398 5.40 9.68 -6.72
CA LEU A 398 6.05 9.39 -5.46
C LEU A 398 7.33 10.20 -5.25
N PHE A 399 7.39 10.91 -4.12
CA PHE A 399 8.62 11.51 -3.61
C PHE A 399 9.32 10.55 -2.66
N VAL A 400 10.45 10.02 -3.12
CA VAL A 400 11.26 9.10 -2.33
C VAL A 400 12.41 9.85 -1.69
N PHE A 401 12.33 9.98 -0.36
CA PHE A 401 13.36 10.58 0.47
C PHE A 401 14.45 9.55 0.78
N LYS A 402 15.58 9.64 0.07
CA LYS A 402 16.74 8.77 0.29
C LYS A 402 17.65 9.23 1.44
N GLY A 403 17.38 10.41 2.00
CA GLY A 403 18.24 11.06 2.99
C GLY A 403 19.35 11.91 2.38
N ASN A 404 20.07 12.63 3.24
CA ASN A 404 21.17 13.54 2.86
C ASN A 404 20.79 14.60 1.81
N GLY A 405 19.55 15.11 1.88
CA GLY A 405 19.07 16.14 0.97
C GLY A 405 18.58 15.66 -0.40
N VAL A 406 18.59 14.35 -0.67
CA VAL A 406 18.18 13.79 -1.98
C VAL A 406 16.73 13.32 -1.93
N VAL A 407 15.89 13.98 -2.73
CA VAL A 407 14.49 13.58 -2.99
C VAL A 407 14.40 13.16 -4.46
N LYS A 408 14.09 11.89 -4.71
CA LYS A 408 13.85 11.38 -6.07
C LYS A 408 12.35 11.44 -6.35
N ASP A 409 11.98 12.12 -7.44
CA ASP A 409 10.63 12.06 -7.99
C ASP A 409 10.49 10.81 -8.87
N PHE A 410 9.42 10.06 -8.67
CA PHE A 410 9.10 8.86 -9.43
C PHE A 410 7.63 8.93 -9.91
N PRO A 411 7.38 8.95 -11.22
CA PRO A 411 6.02 8.86 -11.74
C PRO A 411 5.51 7.43 -11.61
N GLY A 412 4.38 7.24 -10.93
CA GLY A 412 3.76 5.94 -10.71
C GLY A 412 3.54 5.58 -9.25
N ASP A 413 2.96 4.39 -9.06
CA ASP A 413 2.59 3.83 -7.76
C ASP A 413 3.80 3.21 -7.02
N TYR A 414 3.57 2.80 -5.77
CA TYR A 414 4.62 2.26 -4.90
C TYR A 414 5.06 0.87 -5.38
N SER A 415 4.10 0.05 -5.83
CA SER A 415 4.38 -1.27 -6.40
C SER A 415 5.32 -1.21 -7.61
N THR A 416 5.10 -0.28 -8.54
CA THR A 416 5.98 -0.07 -9.71
C THR A 416 7.35 0.43 -9.29
N TYR A 417 7.41 1.39 -8.35
CA TYR A 417 8.67 1.87 -7.79
C TYR A 417 9.50 0.71 -7.20
N ARG A 418 8.84 -0.20 -6.47
CA ARG A 418 9.49 -1.36 -5.86
C ARG A 418 10.03 -2.34 -6.89
N HIS A 419 9.27 -2.61 -7.95
CA HIS A 419 9.71 -3.47 -9.02
C HIS A 419 10.95 -2.90 -9.74
N CYS A 420 10.95 -1.59 -10.01
CA CYS A 420 12.13 -0.90 -10.56
C CYS A 420 13.35 -1.03 -9.64
N LEU A 421 13.21 -0.81 -8.34
CA LEU A 421 14.30 -0.99 -7.38
C LEU A 421 14.84 -2.43 -7.35
N ASP A 422 13.96 -3.41 -7.41
CA ASP A 422 14.37 -4.82 -7.43
C ASP A 422 15.13 -5.16 -8.71
N MET A 423 14.70 -4.64 -9.87
CA MET A 423 15.44 -4.79 -11.12
C MET A 423 16.80 -4.08 -11.08
N GLU A 424 16.85 -2.83 -10.60
CA GLU A 424 18.10 -2.08 -10.41
C GLU A 424 19.06 -2.85 -9.48
N SER A 425 18.57 -3.42 -8.38
CA SER A 425 19.39 -4.19 -7.44
C SER A 425 19.89 -5.52 -8.02
N LYS A 426 19.08 -6.17 -8.85
CA LYS A 426 19.46 -7.41 -9.56
C LYS A 426 20.52 -7.09 -10.62
N MET A 427 20.33 -6.02 -11.37
CA MET A 427 21.28 -5.51 -12.37
C MET A 427 22.60 -5.12 -11.70
N ALA A 428 22.58 -4.36 -10.61
CA ALA A 428 23.77 -3.99 -9.85
C ALA A 428 24.48 -5.20 -9.24
N LYS A 429 23.75 -6.24 -8.80
CA LYS A 429 24.35 -7.51 -8.34
C LYS A 429 24.96 -8.31 -9.49
N THR A 430 24.37 -8.29 -10.68
CA THR A 430 24.98 -8.92 -11.88
C THR A 430 26.19 -8.14 -12.36
N GLU A 431 26.17 -6.81 -12.32
CA GLU A 431 27.29 -5.94 -12.66
C GLU A 431 28.42 -6.08 -11.64
N ALA A 432 28.12 -6.08 -10.33
CA ALA A 432 29.12 -6.32 -9.28
C ALA A 432 29.67 -7.75 -9.33
N LYS A 433 28.87 -8.76 -9.74
CA LYS A 433 29.37 -10.11 -10.03
C LYS A 433 30.25 -10.15 -11.27
N ALA A 434 29.93 -9.38 -12.31
CA ALA A 434 30.76 -9.25 -13.50
C ALA A 434 32.07 -8.47 -13.21
N GLU A 435 32.02 -7.44 -12.37
CA GLU A 435 33.19 -6.67 -11.93
C GLU A 435 34.08 -7.45 -10.96
N SER A 436 33.49 -8.22 -10.04
CA SER A 436 34.24 -9.14 -9.18
C SER A 436 34.82 -10.33 -9.95
N ALA A 437 34.16 -10.81 -11.01
CA ALA A 437 34.74 -11.77 -11.96
C ALA A 437 35.92 -11.14 -12.74
N LYS A 438 35.79 -9.89 -13.19
CA LYS A 438 36.88 -9.12 -13.84
C LYS A 438 38.06 -8.81 -12.92
N THR A 439 37.83 -8.61 -11.62
CA THR A 439 38.91 -8.42 -10.63
C THR A 439 39.52 -9.74 -10.15
N ALA A 440 38.77 -10.85 -10.16
CA ALA A 440 39.31 -12.20 -9.95
C ALA A 440 40.23 -12.64 -11.11
N GLU A 441 40.00 -12.18 -12.34
CA GLU A 441 40.89 -12.39 -13.49
C GLU A 441 42.26 -11.68 -13.37
N GLN A 442 42.42 -10.72 -12.45
CA GLN A 442 43.70 -10.02 -12.25
C GLN A 442 44.69 -10.75 -11.32
N ARG A 443 44.30 -11.84 -10.64
CA ARG A 443 45.22 -12.72 -9.92
C ARG A 443 45.53 -13.96 -10.77
N LYS A 444 46.51 -13.83 -11.67
CA LYS A 444 46.99 -14.94 -12.53
C LYS A 444 47.37 -16.18 -11.69
N PRO A 445 46.99 -17.36 -12.19
CA PRO A 445 48.02 -18.25 -12.71
C PRO A 445 47.82 -18.55 -14.21
N LYS A 446 48.96 -18.64 -14.90
CA LYS A 446 49.25 -19.16 -16.26
C LYS A 446 48.14 -19.18 -17.32
N ARG A 447 48.40 -18.38 -18.37
CA ARG A 447 47.91 -18.42 -19.75
C ARG A 447 47.26 -19.75 -20.17
N ASP A 448 46.01 -19.67 -20.60
CA ASP A 448 45.57 -20.27 -21.84
C ASP A 448 44.76 -19.22 -22.64
N ASN A 449 45.20 -18.96 -23.86
CA ASN A 449 44.46 -18.14 -24.82
C ASN A 449 43.37 -19.02 -25.42
N SER A 450 42.09 -18.72 -25.17
CA SER A 450 41.00 -19.38 -25.91
C SER A 450 39.89 -18.44 -26.39
N ASN A 451 40.20 -17.17 -26.69
CA ASN A 451 39.30 -16.28 -27.46
C ASN A 451 39.81 -16.06 -28.89
N LYS A 452 40.21 -17.14 -29.55
CA LYS A 452 40.28 -17.17 -31.02
C LYS A 452 39.46 -18.35 -31.47
N LEU A 453 38.49 -18.11 -32.36
CA LEU A 453 37.74 -19.15 -33.05
C LEU A 453 38.70 -20.26 -33.48
N SER A 454 38.40 -21.49 -33.07
CA SER A 454 39.12 -22.67 -33.53
C SER A 454 39.05 -22.73 -35.05
N TYR A 455 40.07 -23.30 -35.72
CA TYR A 455 40.06 -23.48 -37.19
C TYR A 455 38.79 -24.19 -37.69
N LYS A 456 38.19 -25.04 -36.85
CA LYS A 456 36.90 -25.68 -37.13
C LYS A 456 35.72 -24.70 -37.06
N GLU A 457 35.69 -23.80 -36.09
CA GLU A 457 34.63 -22.81 -35.92
C GLU A 457 34.69 -21.71 -36.99
N LYS A 458 35.89 -21.32 -37.46
CA LYS A 458 36.04 -20.42 -38.62
C LYS A 458 35.49 -21.03 -39.91
N ARG A 459 35.77 -22.31 -40.12
CA ARG A 459 35.25 -23.03 -41.28
C ARG A 459 33.73 -23.28 -41.18
N GLU A 460 33.22 -23.50 -39.97
CA GLU A 460 31.78 -23.57 -39.70
C GLU A 460 31.09 -22.25 -40.07
N LEU A 461 31.66 -21.11 -39.68
CA LEU A 461 31.15 -19.79 -40.04
C LEU A 461 31.12 -19.59 -41.58
N GLU A 462 32.22 -19.90 -42.28
CA GLU A 462 32.28 -19.81 -43.75
C GLU A 462 31.29 -20.75 -44.47
N GLU A 463 30.98 -21.91 -43.89
CA GLU A 463 29.98 -22.85 -44.43
C GLU A 463 28.55 -22.36 -44.17
N LEU A 464 28.28 -21.77 -42.99
CA LEU A 464 26.98 -21.19 -42.65
C LEU A 464 26.67 -19.93 -43.48
N GLU A 465 27.67 -19.05 -43.69
CA GLU A 465 27.55 -17.86 -44.54
C GLU A 465 27.20 -18.18 -45.99
N LYS A 466 27.62 -19.35 -46.51
CA LYS A 466 27.24 -19.82 -47.85
C LYS A 466 25.88 -20.49 -47.88
N ARG A 467 25.52 -21.21 -46.81
CA ARG A 467 24.27 -21.99 -46.75
C ARG A 467 23.05 -21.12 -46.50
N LEU A 468 23.19 -20.03 -45.75
CA LEU A 468 22.08 -19.10 -45.47
C LEU A 468 21.44 -18.53 -46.76
N PRO A 469 22.18 -17.96 -47.72
CA PRO A 469 21.57 -17.47 -48.96
C PRO A 469 20.97 -18.59 -49.82
N GLU A 470 21.52 -19.82 -49.77
CA GLU A 470 20.91 -20.97 -50.48
C GLU A 470 19.52 -21.31 -49.90
N LEU A 471 19.39 -21.37 -48.58
CA LEU A 471 18.11 -21.63 -47.90
C LEU A 471 17.09 -20.51 -48.12
N GLU A 472 17.53 -19.25 -48.12
CA GLU A 472 16.67 -18.11 -48.45
C GLU A 472 16.18 -18.16 -49.90
N THR A 473 17.02 -18.56 -50.85
CA THR A 473 16.60 -18.73 -52.25
C THR A 473 15.62 -19.88 -52.42
N GLU A 474 15.82 -21.03 -51.77
CA GLU A 474 14.89 -22.16 -51.79
C GLU A 474 13.53 -21.77 -51.20
N LYS A 475 13.54 -21.04 -50.08
CA LYS A 475 12.31 -20.50 -49.45
C LYS A 475 11.57 -19.57 -50.41
N ASN A 476 12.27 -18.59 -50.99
CA ASN A 476 11.66 -17.61 -51.90
C ASN A 476 11.13 -18.25 -53.19
N GLU A 477 11.79 -19.28 -53.73
CA GLU A 477 11.30 -20.03 -54.89
C GLU A 477 10.04 -20.84 -54.56
N LEU A 478 9.99 -21.47 -53.38
CA LEU A 478 8.81 -22.21 -52.94
C LEU A 478 7.62 -21.28 -52.65
N GLU A 479 7.85 -20.16 -51.98
CA GLU A 479 6.82 -19.13 -51.77
C GLU A 479 6.32 -18.53 -53.10
N GLY A 480 7.23 -18.28 -54.04
CA GLY A 480 6.89 -17.82 -55.39
C GLY A 480 6.02 -18.83 -56.16
N ARG A 481 6.39 -20.13 -56.11
CA ARG A 481 5.60 -21.21 -56.73
C ARG A 481 4.27 -21.45 -56.06
N MET A 482 4.15 -21.19 -54.75
CA MET A 482 2.86 -21.21 -54.05
C MET A 482 1.97 -20.05 -54.50
N SER A 483 2.56 -18.89 -54.83
CA SER A 483 1.80 -17.70 -55.27
C SER A 483 1.29 -17.76 -56.71
N THR A 484 1.85 -18.63 -57.59
CA THR A 484 1.39 -18.73 -58.98
C THR A 484 0.10 -19.54 -59.16
N GLY A 485 -0.32 -20.28 -58.12
CA GLY A 485 -1.62 -20.98 -58.10
C GLY A 485 -1.73 -22.22 -58.99
N GLU A 486 -0.62 -22.69 -59.57
CA GLU A 486 -0.58 -23.85 -60.47
C GLU A 486 -0.39 -25.20 -59.75
N MET A 487 -0.20 -25.19 -58.42
CA MET A 487 0.09 -26.40 -57.65
C MET A 487 -1.19 -27.10 -57.16
N SER A 488 -1.15 -28.44 -57.14
CA SER A 488 -2.23 -29.24 -56.58
C SER A 488 -2.33 -29.08 -55.05
N THR A 489 -3.49 -29.38 -54.47
CA THR A 489 -3.74 -29.21 -53.03
C THR A 489 -2.77 -30.00 -52.14
N ASP A 490 -2.31 -31.17 -52.58
CA ASP A 490 -1.33 -31.99 -51.84
C ASP A 490 0.10 -31.44 -51.97
N GLU A 491 0.44 -30.81 -53.10
CA GLU A 491 1.73 -30.16 -53.32
C GLU A 491 1.85 -28.84 -52.55
N LEU A 492 0.76 -28.07 -52.43
CA LEU A 492 0.71 -26.86 -51.60
C LEU A 492 0.92 -27.17 -50.12
N LEU A 493 0.36 -28.28 -49.63
CA LEU A 493 0.49 -28.67 -48.23
C LEU A 493 1.91 -29.13 -47.91
N LYS A 494 2.55 -29.87 -48.83
CA LYS A 494 3.97 -30.25 -48.74
C LYS A 494 4.91 -29.04 -48.84
N ALA A 495 4.63 -28.11 -49.76
CA ALA A 495 5.42 -26.89 -49.90
C ALA A 495 5.30 -25.99 -48.67
N SER A 496 4.10 -25.83 -48.10
CA SER A 496 3.89 -25.06 -46.86
C SER A 496 4.63 -25.68 -45.67
N GLN A 497 4.61 -27.00 -45.52
CA GLN A 497 5.39 -27.69 -44.48
C GLN A 497 6.90 -27.52 -44.69
N ARG A 498 7.37 -27.57 -45.95
CA ARG A 498 8.78 -27.36 -46.27
C ARG A 498 9.22 -25.92 -46.01
N VAL A 499 8.41 -24.92 -46.35
CA VAL A 499 8.69 -23.51 -46.06
C VAL A 499 8.76 -23.28 -44.54
N SER A 500 7.85 -23.87 -43.76
CA SER A 500 7.92 -23.79 -42.30
C SER A 500 9.23 -24.39 -41.75
N ALA A 501 9.63 -25.57 -42.26
CA ALA A 501 10.89 -26.19 -41.86
C ALA A 501 12.12 -25.37 -42.28
N LEU A 502 12.08 -24.72 -43.45
CA LEU A 502 13.15 -23.84 -43.93
C LEU A 502 13.27 -22.58 -43.07
N ILE A 503 12.16 -22.03 -42.56
CA ILE A 503 12.20 -20.89 -41.62
C ILE A 503 12.91 -21.31 -40.32
N ASP A 504 12.55 -22.45 -39.74
CA ASP A 504 13.21 -22.95 -38.54
C ASP A 504 14.70 -23.24 -38.76
N GLU A 505 15.07 -23.79 -39.94
CA GLU A 505 16.47 -24.03 -40.32
C GLU A 505 17.26 -22.72 -40.49
N ILE A 506 16.66 -21.69 -41.09
CA ILE A 506 17.26 -20.35 -41.25
C ILE A 506 17.50 -19.71 -39.87
N ASP A 507 16.49 -19.70 -39.00
CA ASP A 507 16.60 -19.13 -37.65
C ASP A 507 17.71 -19.82 -36.83
N MET A 508 17.84 -21.15 -36.95
CA MET A 508 18.92 -21.90 -36.30
C MET A 508 20.31 -21.54 -36.86
N VAL A 509 20.44 -21.38 -38.17
CA VAL A 509 21.70 -20.98 -38.82
C VAL A 509 22.07 -19.55 -38.42
N GLU A 510 21.11 -18.61 -38.42
CA GLU A 510 21.33 -17.21 -38.03
C GLU A 510 21.78 -17.10 -36.57
N MET A 511 21.09 -17.77 -35.64
CA MET A 511 21.46 -17.79 -34.23
C MET A 511 22.87 -18.36 -34.03
N ARG A 512 23.21 -19.44 -34.72
CA ARG A 512 24.54 -20.06 -34.63
C ARG A 512 25.64 -19.16 -35.20
N MET A 513 25.34 -18.43 -36.28
CA MET A 513 26.27 -17.47 -36.88
C MET A 513 26.52 -16.30 -35.93
N LEU A 514 25.46 -15.80 -35.27
CA LEU A 514 25.54 -14.73 -34.26
C LEU A 514 26.42 -15.13 -33.07
N GLU A 515 26.25 -16.34 -32.55
CA GLU A 515 27.10 -16.90 -31.49
C GLU A 515 28.59 -16.99 -31.89
N LEU A 516 28.87 -17.36 -33.13
CA LEU A 516 30.24 -17.46 -33.65
C LEU A 516 30.87 -16.08 -33.89
N MET A 517 30.08 -15.09 -34.32
CA MET A 517 30.52 -13.70 -34.49
C MET A 517 30.81 -13.00 -33.16
N GLU A 518 29.99 -13.23 -32.12
CA GLU A 518 30.24 -12.72 -30.77
C GLU A 518 31.53 -13.28 -30.14
N LYS A 519 31.97 -14.46 -30.57
CA LYS A 519 33.26 -15.04 -30.16
C LYS A 519 34.46 -14.46 -30.91
N GLU A 520 34.26 -13.80 -32.06
CA GLU A 520 35.34 -13.17 -32.84
C GLU A 520 35.60 -11.71 -32.43
N GLY A 521 34.57 -11.01 -31.91
CA GLY A 521 34.65 -9.66 -31.34
C GLY A 521 35.16 -9.63 -29.90
#